data_AF-A0A9D8D7A4-F1
#
_entry.id   AF-A0A9D8D7A4-F1
#
_cell.length_a   1.000
_cell.length_b   1.000
_cell.length_c   1.000
_cell.angle_alpha   90.00
_cell.angle_beta   90.00
_cell.angle_gamma   90.00
#
_symmetry.space_group_name_H-M   'P 1'
#
loop_
_entity.id
_entity.type
_entity.pdbx_description
1 polymer ?
#
loop_
_entity_poly.entity_id
_entity_poly.type
_entity_poly.pdbx_seq_one_letter_code
_entity_poly.pdbx_strand_id
1 'polypeptide(L)'
;GRRLDERRFRANIVIESTVGGDAGRETNWVGGILTLGDRPHAASLRAHMPIDRCMMITIDPDSGARDPTILRCVVDDFANEIGVCCSTEVAGPVAVGHVVKLMRS
;
A
#
# COMPACT_ATOMS: atom_id res chain seq x y z
N GLY A 1 3.68 -9.76 -18.06
CA GLY A 1 2.35 -9.13 -17.90
C GLY A 1 2.34 -7.74 -18.51
N ARG A 2 1.17 -7.11 -18.66
CA ARG A 2 1.05 -5.68 -19.03
C ARG A 2 1.23 -4.81 -17.78
N ARG A 3 1.77 -3.60 -17.93
CA ARG A 3 1.86 -2.64 -16.82
C ARG A 3 0.45 -2.20 -16.41
N LEU A 4 0.14 -2.29 -15.11
CA LEU A 4 -1.13 -1.86 -14.54
C LEU A 4 -0.99 -0.46 -13.95
N ASP A 5 -2.04 0.35 -14.05
CA ASP A 5 -2.08 1.69 -13.43
C ASP A 5 -2.39 1.58 -11.94
N GLU A 6 -1.46 2.05 -11.09
CA GLU A 6 -1.58 2.01 -9.64
C GLU A 6 -2.74 2.85 -9.08
N ARG A 7 -3.23 3.86 -9.81
CA ARG A 7 -4.36 4.71 -9.39
C ARG A 7 -5.65 3.89 -9.19
N ARG A 8 -5.74 2.72 -9.81
CA ARG A 8 -6.84 1.75 -9.62
C ARG A 8 -7.01 1.32 -8.16
N PHE A 9 -5.91 1.29 -7.39
CA PHE A 9 -5.92 0.88 -5.99
C PHE A 9 -6.18 2.03 -5.02
N ARG A 10 -6.20 3.29 -5.51
CA ARG A 10 -6.57 4.49 -4.74
C ARG A 10 -5.78 4.65 -3.44
N ALA A 11 -4.50 4.26 -3.45
CA ALA A 11 -3.62 4.44 -2.31
C ALA A 11 -3.30 5.93 -2.10
N ASN A 12 -3.16 6.35 -0.85
CA ASN A 12 -2.69 7.70 -0.53
C ASN A 12 -1.16 7.80 -0.53
N ILE A 13 -0.49 6.71 -0.13
CA ILE A 13 0.97 6.60 -0.04
C ILE A 13 1.37 5.29 -0.71
N VAL A 14 2.32 5.38 -1.64
CA VAL A 14 2.96 4.24 -2.29
C VAL A 14 4.40 4.19 -1.80
N ILE A 15 4.84 3.00 -1.37
CA ILE A 15 6.17 2.78 -0.80
C ILE A 15 6.87 1.74 -1.65
N GLU A 16 8.05 2.07 -2.16
CA GLU A 16 8.94 1.10 -2.76
C GLU A 16 9.68 0.35 -1.65
N SER A 17 9.46 -0.96 -1.55
CA SER A 17 10.11 -1.80 -0.54
C SER A 17 11.52 -2.20 -1.00
N THR A 18 12.51 -2.02 -0.14
CA THR A 18 13.86 -2.58 -0.34
C THR A 18 13.93 -4.08 -0.04
N VAL A 19 12.89 -4.64 0.58
CA VAL A 19 12.72 -6.08 0.80
C VAL A 19 11.88 -6.63 -0.34
N GLY A 20 12.43 -7.57 -1.10
CA GLY A 20 11.77 -8.20 -2.24
C GLY A 20 10.90 -9.41 -1.85
N GLY A 21 10.06 -9.84 -2.79
CA GLY A 21 9.23 -11.04 -2.67
C GLY A 21 8.18 -10.94 -1.56
N ASP A 22 7.73 -12.10 -1.07
CA ASP A 22 6.65 -12.17 -0.09
C ASP A 22 6.99 -11.52 1.25
N ALA A 23 8.27 -11.49 1.63
CA ALA A 23 8.73 -10.81 2.85
C ALA A 23 8.52 -9.28 2.80
N GLY A 24 8.53 -8.71 1.59
CA GLY A 24 8.30 -7.29 1.35
C GLY A 24 6.83 -6.87 1.30
N ARG A 25 5.88 -7.83 1.34
CA ARG A 25 4.45 -7.54 1.25
C ARG A 25 4.00 -6.62 2.37
N GLU A 26 3.19 -5.65 2.01
CA GLU A 26 2.64 -4.66 2.91
C GLU A 26 1.78 -5.26 4.02
N THR A 27 1.12 -6.40 3.76
CA THR A 27 0.34 -7.12 4.76
C THR A 27 1.19 -7.59 5.94
N ASN A 28 2.48 -7.82 5.74
CA ASN A 28 3.41 -8.14 6.82
C ASN A 28 3.73 -6.96 7.74
N TRP A 29 3.37 -5.73 7.37
CA TRP A 29 3.63 -4.53 8.16
C TRP A 29 2.60 -4.35 9.28
N VAL A 30 1.47 -5.07 9.23
CA VAL A 30 0.40 -5.04 10.22
C VAL A 30 0.95 -5.23 11.64
N GLY A 31 0.49 -4.39 12.57
CA GLY A 31 0.97 -4.30 13.94
C GLY A 31 2.20 -3.40 14.13
N GLY A 32 2.92 -3.09 13.05
CA GLY A 32 4.07 -2.20 13.07
C GLY A 32 3.72 -0.71 12.93
N ILE A 33 4.76 0.13 13.11
CA ILE A 33 4.70 1.57 12.89
C ILE A 33 5.62 1.93 11.72
N LEU A 34 5.06 2.56 10.69
CA LEU A 34 5.79 3.12 9.55
C LEU A 34 6.18 4.56 9.88
N THR A 35 7.48 4.82 10.04
CA THR A 35 8.01 6.18 10.21
C THR A 35 8.44 6.73 8.85
N LEU A 36 7.97 7.92 8.49
CA LEU A 36 8.11 8.54 7.16
C LEU A 36 9.11 9.70 7.24
N GLY A 37 10.39 9.42 6.99
CA GLY A 37 11.51 10.35 7.11
C GLY A 37 12.45 9.99 8.27
N ASP A 38 13.46 10.82 8.50
CA ASP A 38 14.57 10.58 9.43
C ASP A 38 14.71 11.64 10.54
N ARG A 39 13.88 12.68 10.52
CA ARG A 39 13.88 13.74 11.53
C ARG A 39 13.33 13.25 12.87
N PRO A 40 13.75 13.85 14.00
CA PRO A 40 13.06 13.68 15.26
C PRO A 40 11.57 14.03 15.10
N HIS A 41 10.69 13.20 15.67
CA HIS A 41 9.23 13.33 15.54
C HIS A 41 8.72 13.34 14.09
N ALA A 42 9.38 12.59 13.19
CA ALA A 42 8.86 12.37 11.84
C ALA A 42 7.44 11.80 11.87
N ALA A 43 6.67 12.09 10.81
CA ALA A 43 5.32 11.56 10.68
C ALA A 43 5.34 10.03 10.72
N SER A 44 4.37 9.44 11.42
CA SER A 44 4.29 7.99 11.54
C SER A 44 2.86 7.47 11.44
N LEU A 45 2.74 6.28 10.89
CA LEU A 45 1.47 5.58 10.67
C LEU A 45 1.50 4.22 11.35
N ARG A 46 0.43 3.86 12.04
CA ARG A 46 0.23 2.52 12.58
C ARG A 46 -0.53 1.67 11.57
N ALA A 47 0.02 0.52 11.20
CA ALA A 47 -0.59 -0.43 10.27
C ALA A 47 -1.57 -1.36 11.00
N HIS A 48 -2.84 -1.36 10.59
CA HIS A 48 -3.91 -2.08 11.30
C HIS A 48 -4.34 -3.36 10.63
N MET A 49 -4.70 -3.30 9.35
CA MET A 49 -5.27 -4.45 8.64
C MET A 49 -5.06 -4.36 7.13
N PRO A 50 -4.93 -5.51 6.43
CA PRO A 50 -4.96 -5.56 4.98
C PRO A 50 -6.24 -4.95 4.40
N ILE A 51 -6.19 -4.54 3.14
CA ILE A 51 -7.34 -4.01 2.40
C ILE A 51 -7.79 -5.03 1.37
N ASP A 52 -8.98 -5.58 1.58
CA ASP A 52 -9.70 -6.36 0.57
C ASP A 52 -10.03 -5.49 -0.63
N ARG A 53 -9.81 -6.04 -1.82
CA ARG A 53 -10.17 -5.35 -3.07
C ARG A 53 -11.52 -5.80 -3.58
N CYS A 54 -12.27 -4.82 -4.09
CA CYS A 54 -13.55 -5.03 -4.74
C CYS A 54 -13.44 -4.70 -6.23
N MET A 55 -14.55 -4.86 -6.96
CA MET A 55 -14.63 -4.60 -8.40
C MET A 55 -14.15 -3.21 -8.86
N MET A 56 -14.03 -2.24 -7.95
CA MET A 56 -13.56 -0.89 -8.29
C MET A 56 -12.16 -0.88 -8.90
N ILE A 57 -11.27 -1.82 -8.54
CA ILE A 57 -9.91 -1.89 -9.11
C ILE A 57 -9.91 -2.28 -10.60
N THR A 58 -11.03 -2.81 -11.11
CA THR A 58 -11.17 -3.22 -12.51
C THR A 58 -11.37 -2.03 -13.44
N ILE A 59 -11.73 -0.85 -12.92
CA ILE A 59 -12.07 0.34 -13.71
C ILE A 59 -10.80 1.10 -14.07
N ASP A 60 -10.60 1.34 -15.36
CA ASP A 60 -9.52 2.19 -15.87
C ASP A 60 -9.74 3.65 -15.46
N PRO A 61 -8.76 4.31 -14.84
CA PRO A 61 -8.95 5.65 -14.30
C PRO A 61 -9.15 6.73 -15.38
N ASP A 62 -8.62 6.52 -16.59
CA ASP A 62 -8.69 7.51 -17.67
C ASP A 62 -9.89 7.26 -18.59
N SER A 63 -10.15 5.99 -18.94
CA SER A 63 -11.20 5.60 -19.91
C SER A 63 -12.50 5.10 -19.27
N GLY A 64 -12.49 4.71 -18.00
CA GLY A 64 -13.62 4.06 -17.33
C GLY A 64 -13.90 2.63 -17.79
N ALA A 65 -13.10 2.09 -18.72
CA ALA A 65 -13.24 0.71 -19.19
C ALA A 65 -12.98 -0.29 -18.06
N ARG A 66 -13.74 -1.38 -18.02
CA ARG A 66 -13.61 -2.43 -17.00
C ARG A 66 -12.77 -3.59 -17.51
N ASP A 67 -11.80 -4.01 -16.71
CA ASP A 67 -11.04 -5.24 -16.91
C ASP A 67 -11.17 -6.13 -15.66
N PRO A 68 -12.12 -7.10 -15.66
CA PRO A 68 -12.36 -7.97 -14.50
C PRO A 68 -11.20 -8.94 -14.24
N THR A 69 -10.29 -9.13 -15.20
CA THR A 69 -9.13 -10.02 -15.01
C THR A 69 -8.18 -9.51 -13.93
N ILE A 70 -8.19 -8.20 -13.65
CA ILE A 70 -7.41 -7.58 -12.58
C ILE A 70 -7.85 -8.11 -11.21
N LEU A 71 -9.14 -8.06 -10.90
CA LEU A 71 -9.63 -8.56 -9.61
C LEU A 71 -9.38 -10.07 -9.46
N ARG A 72 -9.55 -10.85 -10.53
CA ARG A 72 -9.23 -12.28 -10.52
C ARG A 72 -7.77 -12.53 -10.16
N CYS A 73 -6.82 -11.83 -10.79
CA CYS A 73 -5.41 -11.93 -10.45
C CYS A 73 -5.13 -11.53 -9.00
N VAL A 74 -5.78 -10.48 -8.49
CA VAL A 74 -5.64 -10.06 -7.08
C VAL A 74 -6.15 -11.13 -6.12
N VAL A 75 -7.26 -11.81 -6.44
CA VAL A 75 -7.76 -12.94 -5.65
C VAL A 75 -6.78 -14.12 -5.69
N ASP A 76 -6.34 -14.53 -6.88
CA ASP A 76 -5.55 -15.74 -7.08
C ASP A 76 -4.12 -15.60 -6.53
N ASP A 77 -3.47 -14.46 -6.79
CA ASP A 77 -2.03 -14.27 -6.53
C ASP A 77 -1.75 -13.47 -5.25
N PHE A 78 -2.75 -12.75 -4.72
CA PHE A 78 -2.58 -11.85 -3.58
C PHE A 78 -3.59 -12.08 -2.46
N ALA A 79 -4.32 -13.20 -2.47
CA ALA A 79 -5.35 -13.53 -1.47
C ALA A 79 -6.43 -12.44 -1.33
N ASN A 80 -6.69 -11.68 -2.40
CA ASN A 80 -7.55 -10.51 -2.44
C ASN A 80 -7.06 -9.29 -1.64
N GLU A 81 -5.84 -9.33 -1.09
CA GLU A 81 -5.28 -8.32 -0.21
C GLU A 81 -4.18 -7.53 -0.90
N ILE A 82 -4.44 -6.24 -1.15
CA ILE A 82 -3.42 -5.29 -1.62
C ILE A 82 -3.60 -3.98 -0.86
N GLY A 83 -2.56 -3.46 -0.24
CA GLY A 83 -2.60 -2.29 0.63
C GLY A 83 -2.95 -2.62 2.07
N VAL A 84 -2.65 -1.68 2.96
CA VAL A 84 -2.95 -1.76 4.40
C VAL A 84 -3.60 -0.46 4.85
N CYS A 85 -4.63 -0.58 5.68
CA CYS A 85 -5.26 0.54 6.34
C CYS A 85 -4.42 0.97 7.54
N CYS A 86 -4.13 2.27 7.64
CA CYS A 86 -3.30 2.84 8.69
C CYS A 86 -4.01 4.00 9.39
N SER A 87 -3.67 4.24 10.65
CA SER A 87 -3.97 5.50 11.35
C SER A 87 -2.72 6.33 11.52
N THR A 88 -2.88 7.64 11.59
CA THR A 88 -1.80 8.55 11.98
C THR A 88 -1.48 8.38 13.45
N GLU A 89 -0.23 8.06 13.77
CA GLU A 89 0.30 8.01 15.14
C GLU A 89 0.96 9.34 15.50
N VAL A 90 1.78 9.88 14.58
CA VAL A 90 2.36 11.23 14.69
C VAL A 90 2.07 11.99 13.39
N ALA A 91 1.40 13.13 13.50
CA ALA A 91 1.14 14.00 12.36
C ALA A 91 2.38 14.81 11.99
N GLY A 92 2.62 14.98 10.70
CA GLY A 92 3.75 15.76 10.20
C GLY A 92 3.81 15.79 8.67
N PRO A 93 4.75 16.56 8.12
CA PRO A 93 4.94 16.64 6.68
C PRO A 93 5.49 15.33 6.11
N VAL A 94 4.93 14.92 4.98
CA VAL A 94 5.37 13.76 4.18
C VAL A 94 5.71 14.23 2.78
N ALA A 95 6.77 13.69 2.19
CA ALA A 95 7.20 14.02 0.84
C ALA A 95 7.73 12.78 0.13
N VAL A 96 7.60 12.76 -1.21
CA VAL A 96 8.26 11.74 -2.04
C VAL A 96 9.76 11.79 -1.79
N GLY A 97 10.38 10.62 -1.67
CA GLY A 97 11.80 10.48 -1.34
C GLY A 97 12.11 10.37 0.16
N HIS A 98 11.13 10.55 1.06
CA HIS A 98 11.34 10.19 2.47
C HIS A 98 11.63 8.69 2.60
N VAL A 99 12.68 8.37 3.36
CA VAL A 99 12.96 6.99 3.77
C VAL A 99 11.84 6.52 4.69
N VAL A 100 11.30 5.33 4.42
CA VAL A 100 10.31 4.69 5.29
C VAL A 100 10.96 3.61 6.11
N LYS A 101 10.74 3.63 7.43
CA LYS A 101 11.23 2.62 8.37
C LYS A 101 10.06 1.94 9.05
N LEU A 102 10.00 0.61 8.95
CA LEU A 102 9.07 -0.20 9.73
C LEU A 102 9.68 -0.50 11.10
N MET A 103 9.01 -0.07 12.16
CA MET A 103 9.36 -0.38 13.55
C MET A 103 8.40 -1.43 14.09
N ARG A 104 8.94 -2.48 14.70
CA ARG A 104 8.17 -3.54 15.37
C ARG A 104 8.47 -3.47 16.86
N SER A 105 7.42 -3.54 17.68
CA SER A 105 7.52 -3.79 19.12
C SER A 105 7.83 -5.25 19.41
#